data_AF-A0A948U584-F1
#
_entry.id   AF-A0A948U584-F1
#
_cell.length_a   1.000
_cell.length_b   1.000
_cell.length_c   1.000
_cell.angle_alpha   90.00
_cell.angle_beta   90.00
_cell.angle_gamma   90.00
#
_symmetry.space_group_name_H-M   'P 1'
#
loop_
_entity.id
_entity.type
_entity.pdbx_description
1 polymer ?
#
loop_
_entity_poly.entity_id
_entity_poly.type
_entity_poly.pdbx_seq_one_letter_code
_entity_poly.pdbx_strand_id
1 'polypeptide(L)'
;MNVYLVIILVILIGEYFLDLIVENLNVRRASPVLPQEFAAYYDADKYKKSQDYLKENTRFKLIKSGFFTSLILAFILAGGFNFVDRLARSFNLGPILTGLIFAGMLMLALRLLGTPFSVYRTFVIEEKYGF
;
A
#
# COMPACT_ATOMS: atom_id res chain seq x y z
N MET A 1 -1.35 0.87 -29.09
CA MET A 1 -1.13 0.66 -27.64
C MET A 1 -0.58 -0.74 -27.46
N ASN A 2 0.53 -0.91 -26.75
CA ASN A 2 1.15 -2.24 -26.57
C ASN A 2 0.19 -3.14 -25.76
N VAL A 3 -0.16 -4.33 -26.28
CA VAL A 3 -1.08 -5.26 -25.61
C VAL A 3 -0.60 -5.60 -24.20
N TYR A 4 0.72 -5.74 -24.00
CA TYR A 4 1.31 -5.99 -22.68
C TYR A 4 1.05 -4.83 -21.70
N LEU A 5 1.11 -3.59 -22.19
CA LEU A 5 0.82 -2.41 -21.35
C LEU A 5 -0.64 -2.44 -20.91
N VAL A 6 -1.59 -2.72 -21.81
CA VAL A 6 -3.01 -2.79 -21.47
C VAL A 6 -3.27 -3.85 -20.40
N ILE A 7 -2.68 -5.04 -20.56
CA ILE A 7 -2.83 -6.13 -19.60
C ILE A 7 -2.31 -5.71 -18.21
N ILE A 8 -1.12 -5.09 -18.15
CA ILE A 8 -0.54 -4.62 -16.89
C ILE A 8 -1.45 -3.58 -16.22
N LEU A 9 -1.95 -2.59 -16.97
CA LEU A 9 -2.84 -1.57 -16.42
C LEU A 9 -4.14 -2.17 -15.91
N VAL A 10 -4.75 -3.09 -16.66
CA VAL A 10 -6.00 -3.78 -16.24
C VAL A 10 -5.77 -4.59 -14.97
N ILE A 11 -4.65 -5.31 -14.86
CA ILE A 11 -4.34 -6.09 -13.66
C ILE A 11 -4.16 -5.18 -12.45
N LEU A 12 -3.35 -4.12 -12.56
CA LEU A 12 -3.08 -3.20 -11.44
C LEU A 12 -4.35 -2.46 -10.99
N ILE A 13 -5.15 -2.00 -11.95
CA ILE A 13 -6.41 -1.32 -11.65
C ILE A 13 -7.41 -2.32 -11.05
N GLY A 14 -7.54 -3.50 -11.65
CA GLY A 14 -8.45 -4.55 -11.20
C GLY A 14 -8.14 -5.06 -9.80
N GLU A 15 -6.85 -5.26 -9.48
CA GLU A 15 -6.39 -5.64 -8.15
C GLU A 15 -6.72 -4.56 -7.12
N TYR A 16 -6.43 -3.29 -7.39
CA TYR A 16 -6.82 -2.19 -6.50
C TYR A 16 -8.33 -2.10 -6.28
N PHE A 17 -9.14 -2.27 -7.33
CA PHE A 17 -10.61 -2.28 -7.20
C PHE A 17 -11.11 -3.48 -6.39
N LEU A 18 -10.53 -4.66 -6.59
CA LEU A 18 -10.86 -5.85 -5.81
C LEU A 18 -10.58 -5.61 -4.31
N ASP A 19 -9.39 -5.10 -4.00
CA ASP A 19 -8.98 -4.75 -2.64
C ASP A 19 -9.92 -3.71 -2.03
N LEU A 20 -10.27 -2.66 -2.77
CA LEU A 20 -11.21 -1.64 -2.34
C LEU A 20 -12.57 -2.25 -1.96
N ILE A 21 -13.08 -3.17 -2.78
CA ILE A 21 -14.37 -3.84 -2.54
C ILE A 21 -14.28 -4.73 -1.30
N VAL A 22 -13.27 -5.58 -1.20
CA VAL A 22 -13.09 -6.53 -0.10
C VAL A 22 -12.96 -5.79 1.23
N GLU A 23 -12.12 -4.77 1.30
CA GLU A 23 -11.88 -4.00 2.52
C GLU A 23 -13.11 -3.20 2.95
N ASN A 24 -13.82 -2.59 2.00
CA ASN A 24 -15.07 -1.88 2.29
C ASN A 24 -16.15 -2.85 2.79
N LEU A 25 -16.24 -4.06 2.24
CA LEU A 25 -17.17 -5.09 2.73
C LEU A 25 -16.82 -5.56 4.15
N ASN A 26 -15.52 -5.76 4.43
CA ASN A 26 -15.04 -6.11 5.77
C ASN A 26 -15.40 -5.04 6.80
N VAL A 27 -15.08 -3.78 6.52
CA VAL A 27 -15.39 -2.65 7.42
C VAL A 27 -16.88 -2.44 7.61
N ARG A 28 -17.70 -2.65 6.56
CA ARG A 28 -19.16 -2.54 6.68
C ARG A 28 -19.77 -3.62 7.57
N ARG A 29 -19.18 -4.82 7.60
CA ARG A 29 -19.61 -5.91 8.50
C ARG A 29 -19.06 -5.78 9.92
N ALA A 30 -18.06 -4.94 10.14
CA ALA A 30 -17.48 -4.70 11.46
C ALA A 30 -18.48 -4.01 12.40
N SER A 31 -19.04 -4.80 13.32
CA SER A 31 -19.97 -4.33 14.35
C SER A 31 -19.22 -3.98 15.62
N PRO A 32 -19.48 -2.80 16.24
CA PRO A 32 -18.93 -2.49 17.56
C PRO A 32 -19.62 -3.24 18.70
N VAL A 33 -20.73 -3.95 18.42
CA VAL A 33 -21.49 -4.71 19.42
C VAL A 33 -20.92 -6.12 19.52
N LEU A 34 -20.45 -6.48 20.72
CA LEU A 34 -19.95 -7.81 21.02
C LEU A 34 -21.12 -8.83 20.99
N PRO A 35 -21.05 -9.90 20.19
CA PRO A 35 -22.08 -10.93 20.20
C PRO A 35 -22.12 -11.66 21.53
N GLN A 36 -23.32 -12.07 21.96
CA GLN A 36 -23.57 -12.63 23.28
C GLN A 36 -22.78 -13.94 23.51
N GLU A 37 -22.55 -14.71 22.44
CA GLU A 37 -21.76 -15.95 22.45
C GLU A 37 -20.31 -15.71 22.89
N PHE A 38 -19.81 -14.49 22.70
CA PHE A 38 -18.43 -14.09 23.03
C PHE A 38 -18.31 -13.26 24.31
N ALA A 39 -19.43 -12.88 24.93
CA ALA A 39 -19.45 -12.02 26.12
C ALA A 39 -18.74 -12.63 27.34
N ALA A 40 -18.66 -13.97 27.42
CA ALA A 40 -17.93 -14.66 28.48
C ALA A 40 -16.41 -14.69 28.28
N TYR A 41 -15.92 -14.39 27.06
CA TYR A 41 -14.52 -14.54 26.68
C TYR A 41 -13.84 -13.21 26.37
N TYR A 42 -14.61 -12.19 26.00
CA TYR A 42 -14.09 -10.90 25.57
C TYR A 42 -14.67 -9.75 26.39
N ASP A 43 -13.80 -8.79 26.68
CA ASP A 43 -14.18 -7.50 27.24
C ASP A 43 -14.80 -6.62 26.13
N ALA A 44 -15.97 -6.06 26.40
CA ALA A 44 -16.73 -5.29 25.41
C ALA A 44 -16.01 -4.00 24.98
N ASP A 45 -15.29 -3.34 25.88
CA ASP A 45 -14.55 -2.11 25.58
C ASP A 45 -13.32 -2.41 24.73
N LYS A 46 -12.58 -3.49 25.06
CA LYS A 46 -11.48 -3.97 24.22
C LYS A 46 -11.95 -4.44 22.84
N TYR A 47 -13.10 -5.11 22.76
CA TYR A 47 -13.69 -5.50 21.48
C TYR A 47 -13.99 -4.26 20.63
N LYS A 48 -14.70 -3.28 21.20
CA LYS A 48 -15.00 -2.01 20.52
C LYS A 48 -13.73 -1.30 20.04
N LYS A 49 -12.70 -1.21 20.90
CA LYS A 49 -11.40 -0.64 20.55
C LYS A 49 -10.73 -1.37 19.37
N SER A 50 -10.83 -2.70 19.30
CA SER A 50 -10.31 -3.48 18.17
C SER A 50 -11.07 -3.24 16.86
N GLN A 51 -12.38 -3.02 16.93
CA GLN A 51 -13.20 -2.67 15.76
C GLN A 51 -12.86 -1.26 15.26
N ASP A 52 -12.64 -0.31 16.15
CA ASP A 52 -12.21 1.05 15.79
C ASP A 52 -10.81 1.04 15.15
N TYR A 53 -9.87 0.25 15.71
CA TYR A 53 -8.55 0.03 15.13
C TYR A 53 -8.65 -0.56 13.72
N LEU A 54 -9.47 -1.60 13.53
CA LEU A 54 -9.71 -2.20 12.21
C LEU A 54 -10.16 -1.16 11.19
N LYS A 55 -11.13 -0.32 11.54
CA LYS A 55 -11.67 0.72 10.63
C LYS A 55 -10.62 1.75 10.26
N GLU A 56 -9.88 2.25 11.24
CA GLU A 56 -8.86 3.28 11.02
C GLU A 56 -7.68 2.73 10.20
N ASN A 57 -7.20 1.53 10.54
CA ASN A 57 -6.12 0.88 9.80
C ASN A 57 -6.55 0.53 8.37
N THR A 58 -7.79 0.08 8.16
CA THR A 58 -8.32 -0.20 6.82
C THR A 58 -8.40 1.06 5.97
N ARG A 59 -8.91 2.17 6.54
CA ARG A 59 -8.95 3.46 5.84
C ARG A 59 -7.55 3.92 5.45
N PHE A 60 -6.59 3.81 6.37
CA PHE A 60 -5.19 4.14 6.11
C PHE A 60 -4.58 3.26 5.01
N LYS A 61 -4.82 1.94 5.06
CA LYS A 61 -4.39 0.98 4.03
C LYS A 61 -4.92 1.37 2.65
N LEU A 62 -6.20 1.69 2.53
CA LEU A 62 -6.81 2.07 1.25
C LEU A 62 -6.23 3.38 0.69
N ILE A 63 -6.01 4.39 1.54
CA ILE A 63 -5.36 5.64 1.12
C ILE A 63 -3.95 5.38 0.61
N LYS A 64 -3.16 4.61 1.37
CA LYS A 64 -1.80 4.24 0.98
C LYS A 64 -1.79 3.46 -0.34
N SER A 65 -2.65 2.45 -0.46
CA SER A 65 -2.78 1.63 -1.67
C SER A 65 -3.13 2.52 -2.88
N GLY A 66 -4.15 3.38 -2.76
CA GLY A 66 -4.54 4.29 -3.83
C GLY A 66 -3.42 5.23 -4.27
N PHE A 67 -2.63 5.75 -3.33
CA PHE A 67 -1.45 6.55 -3.64
C PHE A 67 -0.42 5.76 -4.45
N PHE A 68 -0.01 4.57 -3.98
CA PHE A 68 1.01 3.75 -4.65
C PHE A 68 0.53 3.20 -5.99
N THR A 69 -0.74 2.81 -6.12
CA THR A 69 -1.34 2.40 -7.39
C THR A 69 -1.35 3.56 -8.38
N SER A 70 -1.79 4.75 -7.98
CA SER A 70 -1.77 5.93 -8.85
C SER A 70 -0.34 6.29 -9.27
N LEU A 71 0.61 6.22 -8.33
CA LEU A 71 2.02 6.47 -8.57
C LEU A 71 2.60 5.49 -9.60
N ILE A 72 2.39 4.18 -9.45
CA ILE A 72 2.95 3.19 -10.37
C ILE A 72 2.31 3.31 -11.76
N LEU A 73 1.01 3.59 -11.84
CA LEU A 73 0.33 3.83 -13.11
C LEU A 73 0.91 5.07 -13.82
N ALA A 74 1.05 6.19 -13.12
CA ALA A 74 1.67 7.40 -13.66
C ALA A 74 3.13 7.14 -14.08
N PHE A 75 3.89 6.41 -13.27
CA PHE A 75 5.28 6.08 -13.54
C PHE A 75 5.44 5.20 -14.80
N ILE A 76 4.55 4.22 -14.99
CA ILE A 76 4.52 3.38 -16.21
C ILE A 76 4.19 4.24 -17.42
N LEU A 77 3.11 5.04 -17.35
CA LEU A 77 2.62 5.84 -18.47
C LEU A 77 3.61 6.95 -18.90
N ALA A 78 4.34 7.51 -17.94
CA ALA A 78 5.39 8.49 -18.20
C ALA A 78 6.72 7.87 -18.68
N GLY A 79 6.83 6.53 -18.76
CA GLY A 79 8.07 5.86 -19.14
C GLY A 79 9.16 5.91 -18.06
N GLY A 80 8.77 6.00 -16.78
CA GLY A 80 9.66 6.15 -15.63
C GLY A 80 10.72 5.06 -15.54
N PHE A 81 10.40 3.80 -15.85
CA PHE A 81 11.39 2.71 -15.87
C PHE A 81 12.50 2.95 -16.89
N ASN A 82 12.16 3.42 -18.10
CA ASN A 82 13.14 3.76 -19.12
C ASN A 82 13.96 5.00 -18.74
N PHE A 83 13.35 5.95 -18.02
CA PHE A 83 14.10 7.09 -17.47
C PHE A 83 15.16 6.63 -16.47
N VAL A 84 14.79 5.78 -15.50
CA VAL A 84 15.72 5.26 -14.49
C VAL A 84 16.78 4.35 -15.11
N ASP A 85 16.43 3.51 -16.10
CA ASP A 85 17.42 2.67 -16.81
C ASP A 85 18.46 3.54 -17.56
N ARG A 86 18.02 4.58 -18.29
CA ARG A 86 18.94 5.49 -18.97
C ARG A 86 19.87 6.23 -18.00
N LEU A 87 19.34 6.65 -16.85
CA LEU A 87 20.14 7.26 -15.79
C LEU A 87 21.15 6.27 -15.18
N ALA A 88 20.75 5.01 -14.97
CA ALA A 88 21.69 3.98 -14.50
C ALA A 88 22.80 3.70 -15.53
N ARG A 89 22.47 3.74 -16.82
CA ARG A 89 23.44 3.54 -17.91
C ARG A 89 24.37 4.72 -18.12
N SER A 90 23.97 5.95 -17.77
CA SER A 90 24.84 7.13 -17.95
C SER A 90 26.10 7.09 -17.09
N PHE A 91 26.16 6.22 -16.08
CA PHE A 91 27.37 5.95 -15.31
C PHE A 91 28.42 5.13 -16.08
N ASN A 92 28.09 4.61 -17.28
CA ASN A 92 28.98 3.84 -18.16
C ASN A 92 29.66 2.64 -17.47
N LEU A 93 28.93 2.00 -16.55
CA LEU A 93 29.40 0.81 -15.86
C LEU A 93 29.00 -0.46 -16.61
N GLY A 94 29.61 -1.60 -16.25
CA GLY A 94 29.23 -2.90 -16.79
C GLY A 94 27.79 -3.31 -16.42
N PRO A 95 27.19 -4.29 -17.12
CA PRO A 95 25.78 -4.63 -16.99
C PRO A 95 25.31 -4.94 -15.57
N ILE A 96 26.17 -5.59 -14.76
CA ILE A 96 25.88 -5.95 -13.37
C ILE A 96 25.70 -4.70 -12.51
N LEU A 97 26.67 -3.78 -12.56
CA LEU A 97 26.64 -2.55 -11.76
C LEU A 97 25.48 -1.64 -12.20
N THR A 98 25.20 -1.54 -13.50
CA THR A 98 24.02 -0.82 -14.01
C THR A 98 22.73 -1.39 -13.42
N GLY A 99 22.58 -2.72 -13.38
CA GLY A 99 21.42 -3.37 -12.77
C GLY A 99 21.29 -3.05 -11.27
N LEU A 100 22.40 -3.03 -10.52
CA LEU A 100 22.40 -2.67 -9.11
C LEU A 100 21.99 -1.21 -8.88
N ILE A 101 22.48 -0.28 -9.70
CA ILE A 101 22.11 1.14 -9.59
C ILE A 101 20.64 1.32 -9.94
N PHE A 102 20.15 0.69 -11.02
CA PHE A 102 18.74 0.73 -11.40
C PHE A 102 17.84 0.26 -10.26
N ALA A 103 18.11 -0.92 -9.70
CA ALA A 103 17.33 -1.45 -8.59
C ALA A 103 17.46 -0.59 -7.33
N GLY A 104 18.68 -0.13 -7.02
CA GLY A 104 18.96 0.76 -5.89
C GLY A 104 18.17 2.06 -5.95
N MET A 105 18.13 2.72 -7.11
CA MET A 105 17.35 3.95 -7.31
C MET A 105 15.86 3.73 -7.09
N LEU A 106 15.28 2.66 -7.65
CA LEU A 106 13.87 2.34 -7.46
C LEU A 106 13.54 2.01 -6.01
N MET A 107 14.36 1.18 -5.35
CA MET A 107 14.19 0.83 -3.94
C MET A 107 14.28 2.06 -3.03
N LEU A 108 15.24 2.95 -3.28
CA LEU A 108 15.43 4.17 -2.50
C LEU A 108 14.25 5.13 -2.69
N ALA A 109 13.78 5.30 -3.94
CA ALA A 109 12.59 6.11 -4.22
C ALA A 109 11.35 5.56 -3.51
N LEU A 110 11.09 4.25 -3.60
CA LEU A 110 9.97 3.60 -2.92
C LEU A 110 10.07 3.72 -1.40
N ARG A 111 11.28 3.58 -0.83
CA ARG A 111 11.51 3.72 0.60
C ARG A 111 11.23 5.15 1.06
N LEU A 112 11.74 6.15 0.36
CA LEU A 112 11.50 7.56 0.68
C LEU A 112 10.01 7.88 0.62
N LEU A 113 9.32 7.47 -0.44
CA LEU A 113 7.87 7.71 -0.61
C LEU A 113 7.03 6.94 0.43
N GLY A 114 7.46 5.76 0.85
CA GLY A 114 6.78 4.95 1.86
C GLY A 114 7.04 5.37 3.30
N THR A 115 8.10 6.13 3.56
CA THR A 115 8.51 6.51 4.93
C THR A 115 7.46 7.36 5.65
N PRO A 116 6.87 8.41 5.05
CA PRO A 116 5.81 9.19 5.70
C PRO A 116 4.62 8.33 6.14
N PHE A 117 4.21 7.37 5.29
CA PHE A 117 3.14 6.42 5.63
C PHE A 117 3.56 5.50 6.78
N SER A 118 4.82 5.03 6.80
CA SER A 118 5.32 4.22 7.91
C SER A 118 5.32 5.00 9.23
N VAL A 119 5.80 6.24 9.21
CA VAL A 119 5.83 7.13 10.38
C VAL A 119 4.42 7.38 10.89
N TYR A 120 3.49 7.74 10.00
CA TYR A 120 2.10 7.97 10.40
C TYR A 120 1.45 6.72 11.00
N ARG A 121 1.67 5.55 10.37
CA ARG A 121 1.15 4.30 10.92
C ARG A 121 1.67 4.08 12.34
N THR A 122 2.99 4.08 12.54
CA THR A 122 3.60 3.75 13.84
C THR A 122 3.29 4.79 14.91
N PHE A 123 3.56 6.08 14.64
CA PHE A 123 3.53 7.12 15.67
C PHE A 123 2.16 7.79 15.84
N VAL A 124 1.18 7.50 14.97
CA VAL A 124 -0.18 8.06 15.07
C VAL A 124 -1.20 6.95 15.26
N ILE A 125 -1.22 5.94 14.39
CA ILE A 125 -2.22 4.88 14.47
C ILE A 125 -1.86 3.92 15.60
N GLU A 126 -0.70 3.25 15.56
CA GLU A 126 -0.35 2.22 16.56
C GLU A 126 -0.33 2.82 17.98
N GLU A 127 0.30 3.99 18.16
CA GLU A 127 0.34 4.73 19.45
C GLU A 127 -1.06 5.03 20.01
N LYS A 128 -2.02 5.45 19.15
CA LYS A 128 -3.41 5.73 19.56
C LYS A 128 -4.09 4.50 20.18
N TYR A 129 -3.72 3.29 19.74
CA TYR A 129 -4.29 2.05 20.26
C TYR A 129 -3.42 1.38 21.33
N GLY A 130 -2.24 1.94 21.61
CA GLY A 130 -1.33 1.48 22.65
C GLY A 130 -0.46 0.30 22.22
N PHE A 131 -0.06 0.28 20.95
CA PHE A 131 0.88 -0.68 20.36
C PHE A 131 2.23 -0.04 20.08
#